data_AF-A0AAV0YAI4-F1
#
_entry.id   AF-A0AAV0YAI4-F1
#
_cell.length_a   1.000
_cell.length_b   1.000
_cell.length_c   1.000
_cell.angle_alpha   90.00
_cell.angle_beta   90.00
_cell.angle_gamma   90.00
#
_symmetry.space_group_name_H-M   'P 1'
#
loop_
_entity.id
_entity.type
_entity.pdbx_description
1 polymer ?
#
loop_
_entity_poly.entity_id
_entity_poly.type
_entity_poly.pdbx_seq_one_letter_code
_entity_poly.pdbx_strand_id
1 'polypeptide(L)'
;MLFINHYKDLLGVCINSLKAEMIVLKNSLPTSYNFQDIKNIINKNVYPNLYKLIQVAITIPVSSATCERSFSAMRRVKNWLRTSMGQNRFTNLASICIERDITNNIDTERILNKFALTNNRKINLL
;
A
#
# COMPACT_ATOMS: atom_id res chain seq x y z
N MET A 1 20.92 7.66 5.50
CA MET A 1 21.82 6.58 5.03
C MET A 1 21.41 5.19 5.54
N LEU A 2 20.72 5.08 6.68
CA LEU A 2 20.31 3.79 7.27
C LEU A 2 19.34 2.98 6.39
N PHE A 3 18.32 3.63 5.81
CA PHE A 3 17.32 2.96 4.95
C PHE A 3 17.94 2.32 3.70
N ILE A 4 18.74 3.07 2.95
CA ILE A 4 19.38 2.57 1.72
C ILE A 4 20.37 1.46 2.05
N ASN A 5 21.14 1.57 3.14
CA ASN A 5 22.08 0.52 3.53
C ASN A 5 21.37 -0.75 4.00
N HIS A 6 20.23 -0.63 4.67
CA HIS A 6 19.46 -1.78 5.16
C HIS A 6 18.71 -2.49 4.03
N TYR A 7 18.18 -1.74 3.06
CA TYR A 7 17.39 -2.27 1.94
C TYR A 7 18.19 -2.40 0.64
N LYS A 8 19.52 -2.25 0.65
CA LYS A 8 20.37 -2.31 -0.56
C LYS A 8 20.20 -3.63 -1.32
N ASP A 9 20.14 -4.74 -0.57
CA ASP A 9 20.08 -6.10 -1.13
C ASP A 9 18.67 -6.40 -1.66
N LEU A 10 17.64 -5.87 -0.98
CA LEU A 10 16.24 -5.98 -1.40
C LEU A 10 15.95 -5.16 -2.66
N LEU A 11 16.51 -3.95 -2.75
CA LEU A 11 16.29 -3.03 -3.87
C LEU A 11 17.22 -3.32 -5.06
N GLY A 12 18.27 -4.14 -4.85
CA GLY A 12 19.29 -4.41 -5.85
C GLY A 12 20.00 -3.13 -6.31
N VAL A 13 20.28 -2.21 -5.38
CA VAL A 13 20.84 -0.87 -5.68
C VAL A 13 22.28 -0.78 -5.20
N CYS A 14 23.20 -0.46 -6.12
CA CYS A 14 24.58 -0.18 -5.80
C CYS A 14 24.72 1.24 -5.22
N ILE A 15 25.15 1.37 -3.96
CA ILE A 15 25.29 2.67 -3.27
C ILE A 15 26.26 3.61 -4.00
N ASN A 16 27.32 3.07 -4.60
CA ASN A 16 28.31 3.87 -5.33
C ASN A 16 27.72 4.46 -6.62
N SER A 17 26.98 3.65 -7.38
CA SER A 17 26.26 4.10 -8.58
C SER A 17 25.16 5.10 -8.25
N LEU A 18 24.41 4.86 -7.16
CA LEU A 18 23.39 5.80 -6.68
C LEU A 18 24.00 7.16 -6.30
N LYS A 19 25.13 7.18 -5.61
CA LYS A 19 25.83 8.43 -5.25
C LYS A 19 26.27 9.19 -6.51
N ALA A 20 26.85 8.48 -7.49
CA ALA A 20 27.26 9.09 -8.75
C ALA A 20 26.06 9.68 -9.51
N GLU A 21 24.97 8.91 -9.66
CA GLU A 21 23.71 9.36 -10.26
C GLU A 21 23.17 10.62 -9.56
N MET A 22 23.18 10.65 -8.22
CA MET A 22 22.67 11.76 -7.44
C MET A 22 23.52 13.03 -7.55
N ILE A 23 24.84 12.89 -7.72
CA ILE A 23 25.75 14.01 -7.98
C ILE A 23 25.51 14.58 -9.38
N VAL A 24 25.42 13.72 -10.39
CA VAL A 24 25.16 14.13 -11.78
C VAL A 24 23.82 14.83 -11.90
N LEU A 25 22.79 14.28 -11.24
CA LEU A 25 21.47 14.89 -11.18
C LEU A 25 21.54 16.27 -10.54
N LYS A 26 22.19 16.41 -9.37
CA LYS A 26 22.34 17.70 -8.67
C LYS A 26 23.00 18.77 -9.55
N ASN A 27 24.01 18.40 -10.33
CA ASN A 27 24.68 19.32 -11.24
C ASN A 27 23.84 19.67 -12.48
N SER A 28 22.89 18.81 -12.84
CA SER A 28 21.99 19.00 -13.98
C SER A 28 20.73 19.79 -13.62
N LEU A 29 20.47 20.03 -12.32
CA LEU A 29 19.31 20.80 -11.88
C LEU A 29 19.59 22.30 -11.86
N PRO A 30 18.70 23.14 -12.45
CA PRO A 30 18.75 24.59 -12.27
C PRO A 30 18.47 24.99 -10.82
N THR A 31 18.87 26.21 -10.43
CA THR A 31 18.71 26.77 -9.07
C THR A 31 17.26 26.84 -8.58
N SER A 32 16.29 26.86 -9.50
CA SER A 32 14.87 26.65 -9.24
C SER A 32 14.35 25.51 -10.10
N TYR A 33 13.61 24.56 -9.49
CA TYR A 33 13.11 23.38 -10.19
C TYR A 33 11.64 23.12 -9.81
N ASN A 34 10.81 22.85 -10.83
CA ASN A 34 9.45 22.35 -10.61
C ASN A 34 9.43 20.82 -10.67
N PHE A 35 8.38 20.22 -10.10
CA PHE A 35 8.19 18.76 -10.11
C PHE A 35 8.13 18.16 -11.54
N GLN A 36 7.60 18.93 -12.50
CA GLN A 36 7.54 18.50 -13.91
C GLN A 36 8.93 18.44 -14.55
N ASP A 37 9.81 19.39 -14.22
CA ASP A 37 11.17 19.44 -14.77
C ASP A 37 11.99 18.26 -14.24
N ILE A 38 11.84 17.94 -12.96
CA ILE A 38 12.45 16.77 -12.33
C ILE A 38 11.98 15.47 -13.01
N LYS A 39 10.67 15.35 -13.31
CA LYS A 39 10.12 14.16 -13.98
C LYS A 39 10.71 13.94 -15.37
N ASN A 40 10.99 15.01 -16.10
CA ASN A 40 11.58 14.94 -17.44
C ASN A 40 13.08 14.58 -17.41
N ILE A 41 13.80 15.03 -16.39
CA ILE A 41 15.24 14.77 -16.22
C ILE A 41 15.49 13.34 -15.73
N ILE A 42 14.64 12.82 -14.84
CA ILE A 42 14.79 11.48 -14.25
C ILE A 42 14.24 10.42 -15.21
N ASN A 43 15.01 10.14 -16.25
CA ASN A 43 14.74 9.04 -17.16
C ASN A 43 15.29 7.72 -16.59
N LYS A 44 14.49 6.65 -16.65
CA LYS A 44 14.84 5.31 -16.17
C LYS A 44 16.14 4.76 -16.80
N ASN A 45 16.43 5.15 -18.03
CA ASN A 45 17.61 4.68 -18.76
C ASN A 45 18.91 5.35 -18.28
N VAL A 46 18.83 6.59 -17.77
CA VAL A 46 19.98 7.39 -17.35
C VAL A 46 20.23 7.25 -15.84
N TYR A 47 19.15 7.17 -15.06
CA TYR A 47 19.20 7.12 -13.60
C TYR A 47 18.44 5.89 -13.04
N PRO A 48 18.89 4.66 -13.33
CA PRO A 48 18.13 3.45 -13.02
C PRO A 48 17.98 3.21 -11.52
N ASN A 49 18.98 3.55 -10.70
CA ASN A 49 18.94 3.35 -9.25
C ASN A 49 18.09 4.42 -8.57
N LEU A 50 18.26 5.67 -8.98
CA LEU A 50 17.51 6.79 -8.44
C LEU A 50 16.02 6.73 -8.82
N TYR A 51 15.70 6.30 -10.05
CA TYR A 51 14.32 6.07 -10.47
C TYR A 51 13.61 5.02 -9.60
N LYS A 52 14.27 3.88 -9.33
CA LYS A 52 13.73 2.86 -8.42
C LYS A 52 13.51 3.40 -7.02
N LEU A 53 14.46 4.18 -6.49
CA LEU A 53 14.35 4.75 -5.15
C LEU A 53 13.18 5.73 -5.04
N ILE A 54 12.98 6.59 -6.05
CA ILE A 54 11.84 7.50 -6.10
C ILE A 54 10.53 6.73 -6.23
N GLN A 55 10.48 5.70 -7.07
CA GLN A 55 9.32 4.83 -7.18
C GLN A 55 8.96 4.23 -5.82
N VAL A 56 9.93 3.69 -5.10
CA VAL A 56 9.74 3.17 -3.74
C VAL A 56 9.24 4.25 -2.79
N ALA A 57 9.85 5.45 -2.83
CA ALA A 57 9.45 6.58 -1.99
C ALA A 57 8.02 7.05 -2.24
N ILE A 58 7.52 6.95 -3.48
CA ILE A 58 6.12 7.28 -3.84
C ILE A 58 5.18 6.14 -3.44
N THR A 59 5.61 4.88 -3.56
CA THR A 59 4.78 3.71 -3.19
C THR A 59 4.63 3.55 -1.68
N ILE A 60 5.66 3.89 -0.91
CA ILE A 60 5.55 3.92 0.55
C ILE A 60 4.70 5.15 0.86
N PRO A 61 3.51 4.98 1.44
CA PRO A 61 2.68 6.12 1.79
C PRO A 61 3.44 6.98 2.80
N VAL A 62 3.81 8.19 2.38
CA VAL A 62 4.44 9.18 3.28
C VAL A 62 3.43 9.60 4.37
N SER A 63 2.13 9.44 4.11
CA SER A 63 1.06 9.75 5.05
C SER A 63 0.59 8.53 5.83
N SER A 64 0.45 8.68 7.14
CA SER A 64 -0.19 7.70 8.02
C SER A 64 -1.71 7.61 7.84
N ALA A 65 -2.34 8.54 7.11
CA ALA A 65 -3.79 8.68 7.04
C ALA A 65 -4.50 7.42 6.49
N THR A 66 -3.91 6.71 5.53
CA THR A 66 -4.47 5.47 4.98
C THR A 66 -4.42 4.33 6.00
N CYS A 67 -3.30 4.21 6.72
CA CYS A 67 -3.14 3.27 7.82
C CYS A 67 -4.12 3.58 8.96
N GLU A 68 -4.21 4.85 9.39
CA GLU A 68 -5.13 5.31 10.44
C GLU A 68 -6.59 5.05 10.07
N ARG A 69 -6.98 5.31 8.82
CA ARG A 69 -8.32 4.97 8.31
C ARG A 69 -8.59 3.47 8.43
N SER A 70 -7.61 2.64 8.08
CA SER A 70 -7.71 1.18 8.17
C SER A 70 -7.79 0.70 9.62
N PHE A 71 -6.98 1.24 10.53
CA PHE A 71 -7.04 0.95 11.97
C PHE A 71 -8.35 1.41 12.59
N SER A 72 -8.88 2.56 12.19
CA SER A 72 -10.21 3.04 12.60
C SER A 72 -11.32 2.10 12.11
N ALA A 73 -11.24 1.60 10.88
CA ALA A 73 -12.15 0.56 10.39
C ALA A 73 -12.06 -0.73 11.21
N MET A 74 -10.84 -1.21 11.48
CA MET A 74 -10.61 -2.40 12.32
C MET A 74 -11.14 -2.22 13.74
N ARG A 75 -10.95 -1.05 14.35
CA ARG A 75 -11.48 -0.70 15.68
C ARG A 75 -13.01 -0.78 15.73
N ARG A 76 -13.70 -0.37 14.66
CA ARG A 76 -15.16 -0.49 14.54
C ARG A 76 -15.61 -1.96 14.43
N VAL A 77 -14.85 -2.79 13.71
CA VAL A 77 -15.15 -4.22 13.54
C VAL A 77 -14.90 -4.99 14.84
N LYS A 78 -13.77 -4.73 15.53
CA LYS A 78 -13.37 -5.37 16.78
C LYS A 78 -13.49 -4.38 17.94
N ASN A 79 -14.69 -4.35 18.52
CA ASN A 79 -14.99 -3.55 19.71
C ASN A 79 -15.07 -4.45 20.96
N TRP A 80 -15.21 -3.82 22.13
CA TRP A 80 -15.19 -4.47 23.44
C TRP A 80 -16.31 -5.49 23.66
N LEU A 81 -17.45 -5.34 22.96
CA LEU A 81 -18.57 -6.29 23.01
C LEU A 81 -18.34 -7.54 22.14
N ARG A 82 -17.39 -7.49 21.20
CA ARG A 82 -17.12 -8.54 20.21
C ARG A 82 -15.79 -9.25 20.45
N THR A 83 -15.40 -9.40 21.71
CA THR A 83 -14.11 -9.99 22.12
C THR A 83 -13.98 -11.47 21.77
N SER A 84 -15.10 -12.22 21.69
CA SER A 84 -15.13 -13.64 21.31
C SER A 84 -14.95 -13.90 19.80
N MET A 85 -14.81 -12.84 18.98
CA MET A 85 -14.70 -12.99 17.54
C MET A 85 -13.36 -13.62 17.13
N GLY A 86 -13.43 -14.78 16.46
CA GLY A 86 -12.27 -15.46 15.91
C GLY A 86 -11.52 -14.66 14.84
N GLN A 87 -10.22 -14.91 14.73
CA GLN A 87 -9.31 -14.16 13.86
C GLN A 87 -9.72 -14.21 12.38
N ASN A 88 -10.10 -15.40 11.87
CA ASN A 88 -10.52 -15.56 10.46
C ASN A 88 -11.72 -14.67 10.12
N ARG A 89 -12.72 -14.62 11.02
CA ARG A 89 -13.90 -13.77 10.84
C ARG A 89 -13.53 -12.29 10.92
N PHE A 90 -12.67 -11.91 11.85
CA PHE A 90 -12.20 -10.53 11.97
C PHE A 90 -11.47 -10.06 10.71
N THR A 91 -10.48 -10.82 10.22
CA THR A 91 -9.71 -10.47 9.03
C THR A 91 -10.61 -10.32 7.80
N ASN A 92 -11.54 -11.24 7.59
CA ASN A 92 -12.48 -11.16 6.47
C ASN A 92 -13.37 -9.90 6.55
N LEU A 93 -13.94 -9.61 7.72
CA LEU A 93 -14.77 -8.42 7.92
C LEU A 93 -13.98 -7.11 7.81
N ALA A 94 -12.75 -7.10 8.33
CA ALA A 94 -11.85 -5.95 8.23
C ALA A 94 -11.50 -5.65 6.77
N SER A 95 -11.17 -6.68 5.97
CA SER A 95 -10.89 -6.53 4.54
C SER A 95 -12.09 -5.91 3.79
N ILE A 96 -13.30 -6.42 4.02
CA ILE A 96 -14.54 -5.86 3.45
C ILE A 96 -14.76 -4.40 3.87
N CYS A 97 -14.45 -4.05 5.13
CA CYS A 97 -14.65 -2.70 5.63
C CYS A 97 -13.57 -1.69 5.17
N ILE A 98 -12.36 -2.16 4.89
CA ILE A 98 -11.26 -1.33 4.38
C ILE A 98 -11.47 -1.12 2.88
N GLU A 99 -11.75 -2.19 2.13
CA GLU A 99 -12.00 -2.19 0.69
C GLU A 99 -13.47 -1.92 0.36
N ARG A 100 -14.07 -0.93 1.04
CA ARG A 100 -15.49 -0.59 0.86
C ARG A 100 -15.82 -0.14 -0.56
N ASP A 101 -14.91 0.58 -1.20
CA ASP A 101 -15.11 1.08 -2.57
C ASP A 101 -15.27 -0.08 -3.56
N ILE A 102 -14.48 -1.15 -3.38
CA ILE A 102 -14.58 -2.36 -4.20
C ILE A 102 -15.81 -3.17 -3.79
N THR A 103 -16.05 -3.31 -2.49
CA THR A 103 -17.18 -4.08 -1.94
C THR A 103 -18.53 -3.52 -2.41
N ASN A 104 -18.68 -2.19 -2.47
CA ASN A 104 -19.91 -1.54 -2.92
C ASN A 104 -20.23 -1.82 -4.39
N ASN A 105 -19.21 -2.15 -5.19
CA ASN A 105 -19.39 -2.54 -6.60
C ASN A 105 -19.73 -4.03 -6.77
N ILE A 106 -19.75 -4.82 -5.69
CA ILE A 106 -20.11 -6.23 -5.76
C ILE A 106 -21.63 -6.37 -5.76
N ASP A 107 -22.14 -7.13 -6.74
CA ASP A 107 -23.56 -7.45 -6.85
C ASP A 107 -24.04 -8.30 -5.67
N THR A 108 -24.94 -7.72 -4.87
CA THR A 108 -25.52 -8.35 -3.69
C THR A 108 -26.45 -9.50 -4.05
N GLU A 109 -27.13 -9.45 -5.21
CA GLU A 109 -27.99 -10.53 -5.67
C GLU A 109 -27.19 -11.78 -5.97
N ARG A 110 -26.01 -11.62 -6.61
CA ARG A 110 -25.09 -12.72 -6.85
C ARG A 110 -24.60 -13.37 -5.55
N ILE A 111 -24.33 -12.58 -4.51
CA ILE A 111 -23.95 -13.10 -3.19
C ILE A 111 -25.10 -13.89 -2.58
N LEU A 112 -26.31 -13.34 -2.62
CA LEU A 112 -27.52 -13.95 -2.07
C LEU A 112 -27.81 -15.30 -2.76
N ASN A 113 -27.78 -15.32 -4.09
CA ASN A 113 -28.00 -16.52 -4.89
C ASN A 113 -26.96 -17.59 -4.59
N LYS A 114 -25.67 -17.23 -4.49
CA LYS A 114 -24.60 -18.16 -4.14
C LYS A 114 -24.75 -18.71 -2.72
N PHE A 115 -25.17 -17.86 -1.77
CA PHE A 115 -25.48 -18.29 -0.41
C PHE A 115 -26.68 -19.24 -0.37
N ALA A 116 -27.76 -18.94 -1.11
CA ALA A 116 -28.97 -19.76 -1.19
C ALA A 116 -28.72 -21.17 -1.76
N LEU A 117 -27.78 -21.27 -2.71
CA LEU A 117 -27.31 -22.53 -3.31
C LEU A 117 -26.39 -23.34 -2.36
N THR A 118 -25.85 -22.72 -1.31
CA THR A 118 -25.01 -23.41 -0.33
C THR A 118 -25.93 -24.15 0.66
N ASN A 119 -25.91 -25.48 0.65
CA ASN A 119 -26.81 -26.35 1.45
C ASN A 119 -26.69 -26.20 2.98
N ASN A 120 -25.75 -25.41 3.49
CA ASN A 120 -25.52 -25.23 4.92
C ASN A 120 -26.06 -23.86 5.40
N ARG A 121 -27.38 -23.81 5.61
CA ARG A 121 -28.12 -22.60 6.05
C ARG A 121 -28.16 -22.41 7.57
N LYS A 122 -27.40 -23.20 8.34
CA LYS A 122 -27.39 -23.09 9.79
C LYS A 122 -26.37 -22.04 10.25
N ILE A 123 -26.87 -20.97 10.85
CA ILE A 123 -26.11 -20.22 11.86
C ILE A 123 -26.25 -21.05 13.14
N ASN A 124 -25.21 -21.81 13.51
CA ASN A 124 -25.23 -22.55 14.77
C ASN A 124 -25.10 -21.53 15.90
N LEU A 125 -26.21 -21.27 16.60
CA LEU A 125 -26.31 -20.35 17.75
C LEU A 125 -26.17 -21.12 19.07
N LEU A 126 -25.22 -22.06 19.14
CA LEU A 126 -24.86 -22.78 20.36
C LEU A 126 -23.41 -22.44 20.72
#